data_AF-A0A060CCE5-F1
#
_entry.id   AF-A0A060CCE5-F1
#
_cell.length_a   1.000
_cell.length_b   1.000
_cell.length_c   1.000
_cell.angle_alpha   90.00
_cell.angle_beta   90.00
_cell.angle_gamma   90.00
#
_symmetry.space_group_name_H-M   'P 1'
#
loop_
_entity.id
_entity.type
_entity.pdbx_description
1 polymer ?
#
loop_
_entity_poly.entity_id
_entity_poly.type
_entity_poly.pdbx_seq_one_letter_code
_entity_poly.pdbx_strand_id
1 'polypeptide(L)'
;STCDYVSARRIINGTDCAKQIAAIADEYADALTPEPDYPMIRRGSQGAAVRTLQTLLAPQGYTLDIDGSFGGQTETALKSYQRANSLTTDGICGPKTWAALLED
;
A
#
# COMPACT_ATOMS: atom_id res chain seq x y z
N SER A 1 0.21 -9.63 61.66
CA SER A 1 -0.28 -9.01 60.41
C SER A 1 0.76 -9.22 59.34
N THR A 2 0.42 -10.08 58.39
CA THR A 2 1.28 -10.57 57.31
C THR A 2 1.72 -9.44 56.38
N CYS A 3 2.93 -9.58 55.85
CA CYS A 3 3.71 -8.68 54.98
C CYS A 3 2.93 -8.09 53.80
N ASP A 4 3.40 -6.96 53.27
CA ASP A 4 3.34 -6.75 51.82
C ASP A 4 4.59 -6.06 51.26
N TYR A 5 5.67 -6.84 51.22
CA TYR A 5 6.94 -6.54 50.56
C TYR A 5 6.80 -6.39 49.02
N VAL A 6 5.58 -6.53 48.47
CA VAL A 6 5.25 -6.41 47.05
C VAL A 6 5.05 -4.95 46.61
N SER A 7 4.81 -4.02 47.54
CA SER A 7 4.59 -2.60 47.20
C SER A 7 5.89 -1.84 46.87
N ALA A 8 7.04 -2.29 47.37
CA ALA A 8 8.34 -1.65 47.10
C ALA A 8 8.99 -2.09 45.77
N ARG A 9 8.37 -3.01 45.01
CA ARG A 9 8.91 -3.55 43.75
C ARG A 9 8.31 -2.93 42.48
N ARG A 10 7.42 -1.94 42.60
CA ARG A 10 6.83 -1.28 41.42
C ARG A 10 7.73 -0.20 40.81
N ILE A 11 8.74 0.26 41.55
CA ILE A 11 9.83 1.09 41.03
C ILE A 11 10.99 0.14 40.75
N ILE A 12 11.37 -0.01 39.49
CA ILE A 12 12.42 -0.90 38.96
C ILE A 12 11.97 -2.35 38.70
N ASN A 13 11.33 -2.60 37.54
CA ASN A 13 11.72 -3.64 36.57
C ASN A 13 10.74 -3.70 35.38
N GLY A 14 11.08 -2.99 34.30
CA GLY A 14 10.96 -3.54 32.94
C GLY A 14 9.62 -3.52 32.20
N THR A 15 8.50 -3.05 32.75
CA THR A 15 7.20 -3.15 32.04
C THR A 15 6.60 -1.85 31.49
N ASP A 16 7.06 -0.67 31.92
CA ASP A 16 6.49 0.59 31.43
C ASP A 16 7.14 1.10 30.13
N CYS A 17 8.44 0.83 29.94
CA CYS A 17 9.11 1.17 28.69
C CYS A 17 8.61 0.27 27.53
N ALA A 18 8.31 -1.00 27.80
CA ALA A 18 7.82 -1.94 26.78
C ALA A 18 6.43 -1.56 26.23
N LYS A 19 5.54 -1.00 27.06
CA LYS A 19 4.23 -0.51 26.59
C LYS A 19 4.35 0.77 25.78
N GLN A 20 5.26 1.67 26.14
CA GLN A 20 5.53 2.87 25.34
C GLN A 20 6.21 2.53 24.00
N ILE A 21 7.11 1.54 23.97
CA ILE A 21 7.70 1.03 22.73
C ILE A 21 6.65 0.30 21.86
N ALA A 22 5.74 -0.47 22.45
CA ALA A 22 4.67 -1.14 21.73
C ALA A 22 3.64 -0.15 21.13
N ALA A 23 3.36 0.97 21.80
CA ALA A 23 2.50 2.02 21.27
C ALA A 23 3.15 2.76 20.08
N ILE A 24 4.47 3.00 20.12
CA ILE A 24 5.22 3.55 18.98
C ILE A 24 5.30 2.53 17.83
N ALA A 25 5.40 1.23 18.15
CA ALA A 25 5.43 0.16 17.15
C ALA A 25 4.08 -0.04 16.46
N ASP A 26 2.94 0.18 17.14
CA ASP A 26 1.61 0.15 16.53
C ASP A 26 1.40 1.35 15.58
N GLU A 27 1.93 2.52 15.94
CA GLU A 27 2.01 3.68 15.04
C GLU A 27 2.92 3.42 13.82
N TYR A 28 3.96 2.60 13.99
CA TYR A 28 4.85 2.16 12.90
C TYR A 28 4.40 0.90 12.15
N ALA A 29 3.34 0.22 12.61
CA ALA A 29 2.86 -1.02 12.00
C ALA A 29 2.09 -0.76 10.70
N ASP A 30 1.45 0.41 10.57
CA ASP A 30 0.83 0.86 9.33
C ASP A 30 1.90 1.08 8.24
N ALA A 31 3.05 1.64 8.64
CA ALA A 31 4.24 1.83 7.80
C ALA A 31 5.02 0.53 7.47
N LEU A 32 4.67 -0.60 8.11
CA LEU A 32 5.26 -1.92 7.90
C LEU A 32 4.26 -2.96 7.40
N THR A 33 3.07 -2.52 6.96
CA THR A 33 2.14 -3.40 6.26
C THR A 33 2.86 -3.97 5.04
N PRO A 34 2.91 -5.31 4.85
CA PRO A 34 3.52 -5.88 3.67
C PRO A 34 2.80 -5.24 2.48
N GLU A 35 3.57 -4.60 1.59
CA GLU A 35 3.04 -3.97 0.39
C GLU A 35 2.03 -4.95 -0.19
N PRO A 36 0.72 -4.61 -0.26
CA PRO A 36 -0.28 -5.50 -0.82
C PRO A 36 0.30 -6.15 -2.07
N ASP A 37 0.33 -7.48 -2.09
CA ASP A 37 0.91 -8.27 -3.20
C ASP A 37 0.02 -8.02 -4.42
N TYR A 38 0.24 -6.88 -5.06
CA TYR A 38 -0.55 -6.45 -6.17
C TYR A 38 -0.04 -7.20 -7.38
N PRO A 39 -0.92 -7.93 -8.09
CA PRO A 39 -0.51 -8.70 -9.24
C PRO A 39 0.10 -7.77 -10.27
N MET A 40 1.22 -8.20 -10.87
CA MET A 40 1.85 -7.44 -11.94
C MET A 40 0.98 -7.53 -13.19
N ILE A 41 0.40 -6.39 -13.59
CA ILE A 41 -0.53 -6.32 -14.72
C ILE A 41 0.17 -5.73 -15.95
N ARG A 42 -0.07 -6.31 -17.12
CA ARG A 42 0.48 -5.87 -18.40
C ARG A 42 -0.54 -6.05 -19.52
N ARG A 43 -0.20 -5.61 -20.74
CA ARG A 43 -1.03 -5.87 -21.92
C ARG A 43 -1.40 -7.36 -22.03
N GLY A 44 -2.68 -7.62 -22.24
CA GLY A 44 -3.24 -8.97 -22.30
C GLY A 44 -3.65 -9.55 -20.94
N SER A 45 -3.30 -8.92 -19.82
CA SER A 45 -3.87 -9.25 -18.51
C SER A 45 -5.36 -8.94 -18.48
N GLN A 46 -6.12 -9.72 -17.73
CA GLN A 46 -7.56 -9.58 -17.58
C GLN A 46 -7.98 -9.83 -16.14
N GLY A 47 -9.15 -9.31 -15.76
CA GLY A 47 -9.81 -9.61 -14.49
C GLY A 47 -9.97 -8.41 -13.57
N ALA A 48 -10.30 -8.69 -12.30
CA ALA A 48 -10.66 -7.66 -11.33
C ALA A 48 -9.54 -6.62 -11.11
N ALA A 49 -8.28 -7.06 -11.09
CA ALA A 49 -7.16 -6.16 -10.87
C ALA A 49 -6.98 -5.15 -12.02
N VAL A 50 -7.31 -5.53 -13.27
CA VAL A 50 -7.31 -4.59 -14.40
C VAL A 50 -8.44 -3.58 -14.27
N ARG A 51 -9.63 -4.01 -13.80
CA ARG A 51 -10.75 -3.08 -13.54
C ARG A 51 -10.37 -2.05 -12.48
N THR A 52 -9.69 -2.49 -11.41
CA THR A 52 -9.17 -1.58 -10.40
C THR A 52 -8.23 -0.56 -11.03
N LEU A 53 -7.26 -1.01 -11.82
CA LEU A 53 -6.34 -0.10 -12.54
C LEU A 53 -7.09 0.91 -13.43
N GLN A 54 -8.04 0.42 -14.24
CA GLN A 54 -8.83 1.28 -15.13
C GLN A 54 -9.68 2.29 -14.35
N THR A 55 -10.21 1.90 -13.19
CA THR A 55 -10.98 2.77 -12.30
C THR A 55 -10.12 3.86 -11.68
N LEU A 56 -8.87 3.54 -11.31
CA LEU A 56 -7.91 4.52 -10.77
C LEU A 56 -7.36 5.46 -11.86
N LEU A 57 -7.23 4.98 -13.10
CA LEU A 57 -6.79 5.81 -14.22
C LEU A 57 -7.90 6.70 -14.81
N ALA A 58 -9.17 6.33 -14.69
CA ALA A 58 -10.29 7.13 -15.20
C ALA A 58 -10.34 8.58 -14.65
N PRO A 59 -10.20 8.84 -13.33
CA PRO A 59 -10.20 10.21 -12.79
C PRO A 59 -8.97 11.04 -13.21
N GLN A 60 -7.90 10.42 -13.67
CA GLN A 60 -6.69 11.09 -14.18
C GLN A 60 -6.89 11.72 -15.56
N GLY A 61 -8.12 11.72 -16.09
CA GLY A 61 -8.48 12.28 -17.39
C GLY A 61 -8.28 11.34 -18.57
N TYR A 62 -7.98 10.06 -18.32
CA TYR A 62 -7.87 9.05 -19.37
C TYR A 62 -9.24 8.46 -19.71
N THR A 63 -9.63 8.55 -20.99
CA THR A 63 -10.85 7.89 -21.48
C THR A 63 -10.57 6.40 -21.68
N LEU A 64 -11.01 5.59 -20.73
CA LEU A 64 -10.79 4.14 -20.71
C LEU A 64 -12.12 3.42 -20.51
N ASP A 65 -12.24 2.24 -21.10
CA ASP A 65 -13.34 1.32 -20.81
C ASP A 65 -12.95 0.43 -19.62
N ILE A 66 -13.79 0.36 -18.58
CA ILE A 66 -13.55 -0.42 -17.35
C ILE A 66 -14.08 -1.86 -17.54
N ASP A 67 -13.68 -2.49 -18.64
CA ASP A 67 -14.09 -3.86 -18.99
C ASP A 67 -13.32 -4.91 -18.17
N GLY A 68 -12.12 -4.56 -17.69
CA GLY A 68 -11.22 -5.49 -17.03
C GLY A 68 -10.27 -6.23 -17.98
N SER A 69 -10.19 -5.82 -19.25
CA SER A 69 -9.13 -6.26 -20.16
C SER A 69 -8.10 -5.18 -20.39
N PHE A 70 -6.83 -5.54 -20.21
CA PHE A 70 -5.73 -4.62 -20.43
C PHE A 70 -5.40 -4.56 -21.92
N GLY A 71 -6.10 -3.68 -22.63
CA GLY A 71 -5.91 -3.39 -24.04
C GLY A 71 -4.88 -2.29 -24.31
N GLY A 72 -4.74 -1.90 -25.58
CA GLY A 72 -3.82 -0.84 -26.00
C GLY A 72 -4.15 0.52 -25.37
N GLN A 73 -5.43 0.85 -25.19
CA GLN A 73 -5.85 2.10 -24.55
C GLN A 73 -5.39 2.18 -23.08
N THR A 74 -5.58 1.09 -22.32
CA THR A 74 -5.12 0.98 -20.93
C THR A 74 -3.60 1.07 -20.85
N GLU A 75 -2.86 0.46 -21.78
CA GLU A 75 -1.40 0.60 -21.83
C GLU A 75 -0.97 2.05 -22.05
N THR A 76 -1.58 2.75 -23.00
CA THR A 76 -1.24 4.15 -23.29
C THR A 76 -1.53 5.04 -22.09
N ALA A 77 -2.68 4.86 -21.44
CA ALA A 77 -3.02 5.60 -20.21
C ALA A 77 -2.03 5.30 -19.08
N LEU A 78 -1.68 4.03 -18.87
CA LEU A 78 -0.72 3.65 -17.85
C LEU A 78 0.66 4.25 -18.11
N LYS A 79 1.14 4.23 -19.36
CA LYS A 79 2.42 4.85 -19.72
C LYS A 79 2.40 6.37 -19.51
N SER A 80 1.30 7.03 -19.85
CA SER A 80 1.16 8.46 -19.59
C SER A 80 1.16 8.77 -18.09
N TYR A 81 0.45 7.99 -17.29
CA TYR A 81 0.44 8.10 -15.83
C TYR A 81 1.84 7.87 -15.23
N GLN A 82 2.54 6.84 -15.69
CA GLN A 82 3.92 6.54 -15.27
C GLN A 82 4.85 7.71 -15.60
N ARG A 83 4.74 8.32 -16.79
CA ARG A 83 5.52 9.50 -17.14
C ARG A 83 5.20 10.70 -16.27
N ALA A 84 3.91 10.95 -15.99
CA ALA A 84 3.48 12.06 -15.15
C ALA A 84 4.03 11.94 -13.71
N ASN A 85 4.10 10.72 -13.19
CA ASN A 85 4.58 10.42 -11.84
C ASN A 85 6.08 10.08 -11.77
N SER A 86 6.85 10.34 -12.84
CA SER A 86 8.30 10.04 -12.91
C SER A 86 8.64 8.58 -12.58
N LEU A 87 7.74 7.66 -12.90
CA LEU A 87 7.92 6.22 -12.78
C LEU A 87 8.49 5.62 -14.07
N THR A 88 9.06 4.42 -13.98
CA THR A 88 9.52 3.69 -15.16
C THR A 88 8.35 3.42 -16.10
N THR A 89 8.45 3.89 -17.35
CA THR A 89 7.37 3.87 -18.34
C THR A 89 7.31 2.55 -19.12
N ASP A 90 7.28 1.43 -18.42
CA ASP A 90 7.29 0.10 -19.05
C ASP A 90 5.90 -0.32 -19.54
N GLY A 91 4.84 0.38 -19.14
CA GLY A 91 3.45 -0.02 -19.41
C GLY A 91 3.03 -1.27 -18.63
N ILE A 92 3.72 -1.56 -17.54
CA ILE A 92 3.45 -2.65 -16.60
C ILE A 92 3.06 -2.02 -15.26
N CYS A 93 1.92 -2.42 -14.70
CA CYS A 93 1.49 -1.98 -13.38
C CYS A 93 2.08 -2.93 -12.33
N GLY A 94 3.25 -2.56 -11.82
CA GLY A 94 3.92 -3.23 -10.70
C GLY A 94 3.67 -2.51 -9.37
N PRO A 95 4.27 -2.99 -8.26
CA PRO A 95 4.01 -2.47 -6.91
C PRO A 95 4.24 -0.96 -6.79
N LYS A 96 5.30 -0.43 -7.42
CA LYS A 96 5.55 1.03 -7.45
C LYS A 96 4.45 1.84 -8.15
N THR A 97 3.89 1.29 -9.22
CA THR A 97 2.79 1.95 -9.93
C THR A 97 1.49 1.85 -9.14
N TRP A 98 1.26 0.72 -8.48
CA TRP A 98 0.14 0.55 -7.56
C TRP A 98 0.20 1.50 -6.37
N ALA A 99 1.36 1.63 -5.73
CA ALA A 99 1.58 2.59 -4.65
C ALA A 99 1.20 4.01 -5.11
N ALA A 100 1.76 4.47 -6.23
CA ALA A 100 1.45 5.79 -6.78
C ALA A 100 -0.06 5.99 -7.06
N LEU A 101 -0.75 4.97 -7.58
CA LEU A 101 -2.18 5.03 -7.90
C LEU A 101 -3.09 5.01 -6.65
N LEU A 102 -2.57 4.58 -5.51
CA LEU A 102 -3.32 4.48 -4.24
C LEU A 102 -3.02 5.65 -3.29
N GLU A 103 -1.87 6.29 -3.46
CA GLU A 103 -1.50 7.51 -2.74
C GLU A 103 -2.18 8.78 -3.30
N ASP A 104 -2.72 8.72 -4.52
CA ASP A 104 -3.47 9.80 -5.20
C ASP A 104 -4.99 9.67 -5.04
#